data_AF-A0A1B6HXA7-F1
#
_entry.id   AF-A0A1B6HXA7-F1
#
_cell.length_a   1.000
_cell.length_b   1.000
_cell.length_c   1.000
_cell.angle_alpha   90.00
_cell.angle_beta   90.00
_cell.angle_gamma   90.00
#
_symmetry.space_group_name_H-M   'P 1'
#
loop_
_entity.id
_entity.type
_entity.pdbx_description
1 polymer ?
#
loop_
_entity_poly.entity_id
_entity_poly.type
_entity_poly.pdbx_seq_one_letter_code
_entity_poly.pdbx_strand_id
1 'polypeptide(L)'
;MLLTNLIKKLTTQHRAFYCYMLLSVWLFLLLIVMYKYMETKDVTLTVLKNSKSDQTTRSFPNSVHVDIKTQRVLRMCNLPQDIRTISEGQVKDSFQLEGLLILLRHGDRGPLTHVRDISTINCAANIHPQFSAYEAYMDNLTGTPQLAQLLGPFHGFPLLPHRSCSLGQLTHVGVSQLLAIGQALRAVYADRLLFNTSTPEDFVVYSTKYRRTLQSALAFLYGFLTPELLHNVVLRESPS
;
A
#
# COMPACT_ATOMS: atom_id res chain seq x y z
N MET A 1 1.72 -15.16 78.14
CA MET A 1 0.87 -14.91 76.96
C MET A 1 1.30 -13.70 76.11
N LEU A 2 2.08 -12.74 76.63
CA LEU A 2 2.59 -11.58 75.85
C LEU A 2 3.76 -11.89 74.91
N LEU A 3 4.69 -12.78 75.30
CA LEU A 3 5.95 -13.02 74.57
C LEU A 3 5.73 -13.72 73.20
N THR A 4 4.79 -14.64 73.14
CA THR A 4 4.43 -15.39 71.92
C THR A 4 3.77 -14.54 70.84
N ASN A 5 3.02 -13.50 71.23
CA ASN A 5 2.41 -12.57 70.29
C ASN A 5 3.44 -11.57 69.71
N LEU A 6 4.46 -11.19 70.48
CA LEU A 6 5.53 -10.30 70.01
C LEU A 6 6.42 -10.99 68.95
N ILE A 7 6.76 -12.27 69.17
CA ILE A 7 7.59 -13.07 68.25
C ILE A 7 6.85 -13.34 66.91
N LYS A 8 5.53 -13.59 66.96
CA LYS A 8 4.70 -13.74 65.75
C LYS A 8 4.60 -12.43 64.93
N LYS A 9 4.55 -11.27 65.59
CA LYS A 9 4.51 -9.96 64.93
C LYS A 9 5.86 -9.60 64.28
N LEU A 10 6.98 -9.90 64.95
CA LEU A 10 8.33 -9.73 64.38
C LEU A 10 8.53 -10.62 63.13
N THR A 11 8.14 -11.90 63.21
CA THR A 11 8.34 -12.85 62.10
C THR A 11 7.48 -12.55 60.86
N THR A 12 6.29 -11.97 61.03
CA THR A 12 5.46 -11.51 59.88
C THR A 12 5.99 -10.22 59.25
N GLN A 13 6.53 -9.30 60.05
CA GLN A 13 7.17 -8.07 59.54
C GLN A 13 8.41 -8.37 58.69
N HIS A 14 9.23 -9.35 59.09
CA HIS A 14 10.39 -9.75 58.28
C HIS A 14 9.99 -10.36 56.93
N ARG A 15 8.92 -11.16 56.86
CA ARG A 15 8.44 -11.73 55.59
C ARG A 15 7.89 -10.68 54.63
N ALA A 16 7.15 -9.71 55.14
CA ALA A 16 6.67 -8.59 54.34
C ALA A 16 7.84 -7.76 53.77
N PHE A 17 8.85 -7.48 54.60
CA PHE A 17 10.06 -6.78 54.18
C PHE A 17 10.80 -7.50 53.04
N TYR A 18 10.99 -8.82 53.14
CA TYR A 18 11.61 -9.59 52.05
C TYR A 18 10.78 -9.57 50.75
N CYS A 19 9.45 -9.58 50.86
CA CYS A 19 8.56 -9.51 49.70
C CYS A 19 8.69 -8.15 48.97
N TYR A 20 8.72 -7.05 49.71
CA TYR A 20 8.92 -5.72 49.13
C TYR A 20 10.31 -5.54 48.52
N MET A 21 11.36 -6.10 49.14
CA MET A 21 12.71 -6.08 48.59
C MET A 21 12.79 -6.85 47.26
N LEU A 22 12.23 -8.06 47.18
CA LEU A 22 12.18 -8.84 45.94
C LEU A 22 11.39 -8.12 44.83
N LEU A 23 10.25 -7.51 45.17
CA LEU A 23 9.41 -6.80 44.21
C LEU A 23 10.09 -5.53 43.68
N SER A 24 10.85 -4.83 44.54
CA SER A 24 11.66 -3.68 44.12
C SER A 24 12.77 -4.06 43.13
N VAL A 25 13.49 -5.17 43.38
CA VAL A 25 14.53 -5.68 42.47
C VAL A 25 13.93 -6.06 41.12
N TRP A 26 12.75 -6.69 41.11
CA TRP A 26 12.06 -7.06 39.87
C TRP A 26 11.64 -5.85 39.03
N LEU A 27 11.11 -4.79 39.67
CA LEU A 27 10.78 -3.53 39.00
C LEU A 27 12.02 -2.85 38.39
N PHE A 28 13.15 -2.85 39.10
CA PHE A 28 14.40 -2.28 38.59
C PHE A 28 14.92 -3.01 37.36
N LEU A 29 14.83 -4.35 37.33
CA LEU A 29 15.22 -5.14 36.16
C LEU A 29 14.35 -4.81 34.93
N LEU A 30 13.04 -4.63 35.11
CA LEU A 30 12.15 -4.22 34.01
C LEU A 30 12.50 -2.83 33.46
N LEU A 31 12.80 -1.87 34.35
CA LEU A 31 13.19 -0.52 33.94
C LEU A 31 14.51 -0.52 33.14
N ILE A 32 15.50 -1.33 33.54
CA ILE A 32 16.77 -1.47 32.81
C ILE A 32 16.54 -2.05 31.41
N VAL A 33 15.71 -3.09 31.29
CA VAL A 33 15.39 -3.70 29.98
C VAL A 33 14.67 -2.70 29.07
N MET A 34 13.71 -1.94 29.61
CA MET A 34 12.97 -0.93 28.86
C MET A 34 13.90 0.21 28.38
N TYR A 35 14.78 0.70 29.26
CA TYR A 35 15.71 1.78 28.93
C TYR A 35 16.67 1.37 27.80
N LYS A 36 17.25 0.16 27.90
CA LYS A 36 18.12 -0.39 26.85
C LYS A 36 17.41 -0.53 25.49
N TYR A 37 16.12 -0.82 25.50
CA TYR A 37 15.30 -0.97 24.28
C TYR A 37 14.87 0.36 23.65
N MET A 38 14.86 1.45 24.43
CA MET A 38 14.58 2.79 23.91
C MET A 38 15.84 3.43 23.32
N GLU A 39 17.00 3.25 23.95
CA GLU A 39 18.27 3.82 23.48
C GLU A 39 18.71 3.26 22.10
N THR A 40 18.32 2.02 21.77
CA THR A 40 18.62 1.42 20.45
C THR A 40 17.80 2.03 19.29
N LYS A 41 16.65 2.64 19.58
CA LYS A 41 15.78 3.27 18.57
C LYS A 41 16.31 4.62 18.10
N ASP A 42 17.00 5.36 18.96
CA ASP A 42 17.47 6.71 18.64
C ASP A 42 18.76 6.71 17.80
N VAL A 43 19.64 5.72 18.00
CA VAL A 43 20.90 5.59 17.24
C VAL A 43 20.65 5.15 15.78
N THR A 44 19.56 4.42 15.52
CA THR A 44 19.22 3.95 14.16
C THR A 44 18.54 5.00 13.29
N LEU A 45 17.93 6.03 13.89
CA LEU A 45 17.22 7.10 13.18
C LEU A 45 18.13 8.19 12.60
N THR A 46 19.36 8.33 13.12
CA THR A 46 20.28 9.41 12.69
C THR A 46 21.14 9.05 11.46
N VAL A 47 21.26 7.77 11.11
CA VAL A 47 22.13 7.32 9.99
C VAL A 47 21.43 7.38 8.61
N LEU A 48 20.09 7.44 8.55
CA LEU A 48 19.34 7.31 7.28
C LEU A 48 19.03 8.63 6.55
N LYS A 49 19.56 9.78 7.01
CA LYS A 49 19.12 11.09 6.49
C LYS A 49 19.91 11.63 5.29
N ASN A 50 21.00 10.99 4.85
CA ASN A 50 21.88 11.54 3.82
C ASN A 50 22.10 10.58 2.63
N SER A 51 21.25 10.64 1.60
CA SER A 51 21.70 10.47 0.22
C SER A 51 20.65 10.94 -0.80
N LYS A 52 21.03 11.85 -1.68
CA LYS A 52 20.24 12.40 -2.79
C LYS A 52 20.85 12.01 -4.15
N SER A 53 19.96 11.81 -5.12
CA SER A 53 20.07 12.11 -6.58
C SER A 53 20.64 11.06 -7.58
N ASP A 54 19.72 10.73 -8.50
CA ASP A 54 19.77 10.60 -9.98
C ASP A 54 20.27 9.38 -10.78
N GLN A 55 19.31 8.91 -11.60
CA GLN A 55 19.32 8.45 -12.99
C GLN A 55 19.99 7.14 -13.48
N THR A 56 19.10 6.20 -13.81
CA THR A 56 19.00 5.46 -15.10
C THR A 56 20.20 4.66 -15.60
N THR A 57 20.54 3.64 -14.85
CA THR A 57 20.75 2.25 -15.29
C THR A 57 20.72 1.48 -13.98
N ARG A 58 20.05 0.32 -13.86
CA ARG A 58 20.06 -0.43 -12.58
C ARG A 58 21.48 -0.95 -12.29
N SER A 59 22.36 -0.07 -11.81
CA SER A 59 23.58 -0.39 -11.09
C SER A 59 23.16 -0.44 -9.62
N PHE A 60 23.18 -1.64 -9.07
CA PHE A 60 23.02 -1.81 -7.63
C PHE A 60 24.21 -1.14 -6.95
N PRO A 61 24.04 -0.53 -5.75
CA PRO A 61 25.18 -0.06 -4.98
C PRO A 61 26.21 -1.18 -4.86
N ASN A 62 27.47 -0.88 -5.21
CA ASN A 62 28.58 -1.85 -5.26
C ASN A 62 28.83 -2.62 -3.94
N SER A 63 28.12 -2.26 -2.86
CA SER A 63 28.18 -2.89 -1.54
C SER A 63 27.21 -4.06 -1.35
N VAL A 64 26.32 -4.37 -2.30
CA VAL A 64 25.41 -5.52 -2.21
C VAL A 64 25.71 -6.49 -3.35
N HIS A 65 26.37 -7.60 -3.03
CA HIS A 65 26.48 -8.75 -3.94
C HIS A 65 25.10 -9.37 -4.11
N VAL A 66 24.33 -8.86 -5.07
CA VAL A 66 23.03 -9.40 -5.45
C VAL A 66 23.28 -10.69 -6.25
N ASP A 67 22.89 -11.84 -5.72
CA ASP A 67 22.96 -13.12 -6.45
C ASP A 67 22.21 -13.02 -7.79
N ILE A 68 22.66 -13.79 -8.79
CA ILE A 68 22.10 -13.84 -10.15
C ILE A 68 20.58 -14.10 -10.09
N LYS A 69 20.11 -14.92 -9.15
CA LYS A 69 18.68 -15.19 -8.96
C LYS A 69 17.92 -13.93 -8.52
N THR A 70 18.45 -13.21 -7.55
CA THR A 70 17.84 -11.96 -7.05
C THR A 70 17.84 -10.90 -8.15
N GLN A 71 18.89 -10.81 -8.97
CA GLN A 71 18.94 -9.90 -10.10
C GLN A 71 17.85 -10.22 -11.14
N ARG A 72 17.58 -11.50 -11.41
CA ARG A 72 16.48 -11.92 -12.30
C ARG A 72 15.11 -11.55 -11.74
N VAL A 73 14.89 -11.76 -10.44
CA VAL A 73 13.62 -11.39 -9.77
C VAL A 73 13.39 -9.89 -9.86
N LEU A 74 14.41 -9.08 -9.59
CA LEU A 74 14.28 -7.62 -9.64
C LEU A 74 13.97 -7.11 -11.05
N ARG A 75 14.46 -7.77 -12.10
CA ARG A 75 14.09 -7.45 -13.50
C ARG A 75 12.61 -7.67 -13.80
N MET A 76 11.91 -8.50 -13.03
CA MET A 76 10.47 -8.74 -13.19
C MET A 76 9.60 -7.75 -12.39
N CYS A 77 10.20 -6.86 -11.59
CA CYS A 77 9.45 -5.86 -10.83
C CYS A 77 8.97 -4.72 -11.73
N ASN A 78 7.68 -4.38 -11.60
CA ASN A 78 7.02 -3.31 -12.35
C ASN A 78 6.93 -2.05 -11.48
N LEU A 79 8.02 -1.28 -11.36
CA LEU A 79 7.99 -0.05 -10.56
C LEU A 79 7.13 1.02 -11.26
N PRO A 80 6.38 1.86 -10.52
CA PRO A 80 5.53 2.91 -11.12
C PRO A 80 6.27 3.79 -12.16
N GLN A 81 7.50 4.18 -11.85
CA GLN A 81 8.35 5.01 -12.73
C GLN A 81 8.84 4.32 -14.00
N ASP A 82 8.81 2.99 -14.04
CA ASP A 82 9.25 2.20 -15.20
C ASP A 82 8.09 1.99 -16.19
N ILE A 83 6.85 2.33 -15.80
CA ILE A 83 5.65 2.17 -16.62
C ILE A 83 5.55 3.34 -17.59
N ARG A 84 5.72 3.05 -18.87
CA ARG A 84 5.66 4.02 -19.98
C ARG A 84 5.16 3.35 -21.25
N THR A 85 4.60 4.15 -22.14
CA THR A 85 4.21 3.71 -23.48
C THR A 85 5.49 3.52 -24.31
N ILE A 86 5.61 2.37 -24.98
CA ILE A 86 6.74 2.07 -25.87
C ILE A 86 6.21 1.86 -27.29
N SER A 87 5.50 0.75 -27.51
CA SER A 87 4.91 0.38 -28.81
C SER A 87 3.38 0.34 -28.79
N GLU A 88 2.75 0.59 -27.63
CA GLU A 88 1.30 0.56 -27.49
C GLU A 88 0.64 1.63 -28.38
N GLY A 89 -0.40 1.25 -29.12
CA GLY A 89 -1.11 2.12 -30.07
C GLY A 89 -0.37 2.44 -31.37
N GLN A 90 0.79 1.84 -31.62
CA GLN A 90 1.45 1.89 -32.93
C GLN A 90 0.69 0.99 -33.91
N VAL A 91 -0.10 1.61 -34.78
CA VAL A 91 -0.91 0.92 -35.79
C VAL A 91 -0.64 1.55 -37.15
N LYS A 92 -0.58 0.74 -38.21
CA LYS A 92 -0.44 1.25 -39.59
C LYS A 92 -1.68 2.09 -39.96
N ASP A 93 -1.48 3.17 -40.71
CA ASP A 93 -2.50 4.20 -41.01
C ASP A 93 -3.80 3.68 -41.68
N SER A 94 -3.82 2.44 -42.16
CA SER A 94 -4.99 1.81 -42.79
C SER A 94 -6.00 1.20 -41.80
N PHE A 95 -5.70 1.14 -40.50
CA PHE A 95 -6.57 0.51 -39.51
C PHE A 95 -7.15 1.52 -38.53
N GLN A 96 -8.44 1.38 -38.28
CA GLN A 96 -9.17 2.14 -37.26
C GLN A 96 -9.37 1.28 -36.01
N LEU A 97 -9.28 1.92 -34.84
CA LEU A 97 -9.56 1.27 -33.57
C LEU A 97 -11.07 1.27 -33.31
N GLU A 98 -11.69 0.09 -33.33
CA GLU A 98 -13.14 -0.07 -33.11
C GLU A 98 -13.50 -0.30 -31.63
N GLY A 99 -12.55 -0.76 -30.81
CA GLY A 99 -12.81 -1.05 -29.41
C GLY A 99 -11.58 -1.50 -28.65
N LEU A 100 -11.66 -1.44 -27.32
CA LEU A 100 -10.57 -1.78 -26.42
C LEU A 100 -11.08 -2.69 -25.30
N LEU A 101 -10.44 -3.85 -25.15
CA LEU A 101 -10.64 -4.74 -24.01
C LEU A 101 -9.38 -4.75 -23.16
N ILE A 102 -9.50 -4.28 -21.92
CA ILE A 102 -8.37 -4.22 -20.98
C ILE A 102 -8.59 -5.25 -19.87
N LEU A 103 -7.68 -6.23 -19.77
CA LEU A 103 -7.62 -7.15 -18.65
C LEU A 103 -6.45 -6.77 -17.74
N LEU A 104 -6.77 -6.40 -16.51
CA LEU A 104 -5.78 -5.95 -15.54
C LEU A 104 -5.68 -6.92 -14.36
N ARG A 105 -4.44 -7.13 -13.91
CA ARG A 105 -4.18 -7.69 -12.57
C ARG A 105 -4.23 -6.55 -11.56
N HIS A 106 -4.55 -6.87 -10.31
CA HIS A 106 -4.34 -5.95 -9.19
C HIS A 106 -2.86 -5.51 -9.09
N GLY A 107 -2.62 -4.34 -8.51
CA GLY A 107 -1.27 -3.83 -8.27
C GLY A 107 -0.57 -4.53 -7.11
N ASP A 108 0.63 -4.05 -6.78
CA ASP A 108 1.43 -4.54 -5.67
C ASP A 108 0.64 -4.52 -4.36
N ARG A 109 0.73 -5.65 -3.65
CA ARG A 109 0.00 -5.91 -2.42
C ARG A 109 0.95 -6.43 -1.35
N GLY A 110 0.51 -6.34 -0.09
CA GLY A 110 1.15 -7.08 0.99
C GLY A 110 1.12 -8.60 0.75
N PRO A 111 1.96 -9.36 1.48
CA PRO A 111 2.06 -10.81 1.31
C PRO A 111 0.74 -11.51 1.69
N LEU A 112 0.51 -12.73 1.20
CA LEU A 112 -0.69 -13.51 1.58
C LEU A 112 -0.55 -14.17 2.95
N THR A 113 0.69 -14.35 3.39
CA THR A 113 1.08 -14.99 4.64
C THR A 113 2.05 -14.09 5.38
N HIS A 114 2.24 -14.36 6.67
CA HIS A 114 3.22 -13.61 7.45
C HIS A 114 4.63 -13.84 6.91
N VAL A 115 5.38 -12.75 6.75
CA VAL A 115 6.78 -12.74 6.32
C VAL A 115 7.59 -12.06 7.42
N ARG A 116 8.79 -12.58 7.69
CA ARG A 116 9.71 -11.98 8.66
C ARG A 116 10.16 -10.60 8.17
N ASP A 117 10.35 -9.68 9.11
CA ASP A 117 10.88 -8.34 8.85
C ASP A 117 10.08 -7.51 7.83
N ILE A 118 8.77 -7.76 7.72
CA ILE A 118 7.87 -7.01 6.81
C ILE A 118 7.84 -5.51 7.09
N SER A 119 8.16 -5.09 8.32
CA SER A 119 8.28 -3.69 8.73
C SER A 119 9.43 -2.95 8.04
N THR A 120 10.42 -3.67 7.49
CA THR A 120 11.53 -3.08 6.72
C THR A 120 11.11 -2.68 5.31
N ILE A 121 9.96 -3.18 4.82
CA ILE A 121 9.45 -2.88 3.49
C ILE A 121 8.57 -1.63 3.54
N ASN A 122 8.94 -0.62 2.77
CA ASN A 122 8.11 0.58 2.62
C ASN A 122 7.04 0.37 1.54
N CYS A 123 5.85 -0.08 1.93
CA CYS A 123 4.68 -0.20 1.05
C CYS A 123 4.07 1.15 0.61
N ALA A 124 4.65 2.27 1.04
CA ALA A 124 4.30 3.63 0.65
C ALA A 124 5.44 4.36 -0.08
N ALA A 125 6.45 3.65 -0.59
CA ALA A 125 7.54 4.24 -1.36
C ALA A 125 7.11 4.60 -2.81
N ASN A 126 7.87 5.50 -3.45
CA ASN A 126 7.80 5.79 -4.90
C ASN A 126 6.38 6.04 -5.41
N ILE A 127 5.68 6.93 -4.71
CA ILE A 127 4.30 7.27 -4.99
C ILE A 127 4.19 8.07 -6.29
N HIS A 128 3.22 7.72 -7.14
CA HIS A 128 2.94 8.42 -8.40
C HIS A 128 2.56 9.90 -8.17
N PRO A 129 2.95 10.85 -9.03
CA PRO A 129 2.66 12.28 -8.81
C PRO A 129 1.17 12.60 -8.62
N GLN A 130 0.28 11.84 -9.28
CA GLN A 130 -1.17 12.03 -9.17
C GLN A 130 -1.81 11.35 -7.95
N PHE A 131 -1.04 10.65 -7.12
CA PHE A 131 -1.59 9.87 -6.01
C PHE A 131 -2.34 10.75 -4.99
N SER A 132 -1.79 11.91 -4.61
CA SER A 132 -2.47 12.81 -3.67
C SER A 132 -3.76 13.40 -4.24
N ALA A 133 -3.80 13.66 -5.56
CA ALA A 133 -5.01 14.09 -6.24
C ALA A 133 -6.06 12.97 -6.29
N TYR A 134 -5.63 11.73 -6.48
CA TYR A 134 -6.47 10.55 -6.40
C TYR A 134 -7.04 10.33 -4.98
N GLU A 135 -6.21 10.44 -3.94
CA GLU A 135 -6.67 10.36 -2.54
C GLU A 135 -7.73 11.41 -2.25
N ALA A 136 -7.44 12.68 -2.57
CA ALA A 136 -8.39 13.78 -2.38
C ALA A 136 -9.70 13.57 -3.16
N TYR A 137 -9.62 13.04 -4.38
CA TYR A 137 -10.82 12.70 -5.16
C TYR A 137 -11.66 11.61 -4.48
N MET A 138 -11.04 10.55 -3.97
CA MET A 138 -11.74 9.47 -3.26
C MET A 138 -12.37 9.97 -1.95
N ASP A 139 -11.66 10.84 -1.22
CA ASP A 139 -12.18 11.47 -0.01
C ASP A 139 -13.39 12.36 -0.33
N ASN A 140 -13.32 13.16 -1.40
CA ASN A 140 -14.43 14.02 -1.83
C ASN A 140 -15.67 13.24 -2.31
N LEU A 141 -15.48 12.04 -2.86
CA LEU A 141 -16.59 11.16 -3.22
C LEU A 141 -17.26 10.52 -1.99
N THR A 142 -16.56 10.46 -0.86
CA THR A 142 -17.07 9.78 0.34
C THR A 142 -18.33 10.47 0.86
N GLY A 143 -19.39 9.69 1.09
CA GLY A 143 -20.68 10.20 1.55
C GLY A 143 -21.58 10.80 0.46
N THR A 144 -21.15 10.75 -0.81
CA THR A 144 -21.96 11.21 -1.94
C THR A 144 -22.80 10.08 -2.55
N PRO A 145 -23.96 10.38 -3.17
CA PRO A 145 -24.73 9.39 -3.94
C PRO A 145 -23.93 8.81 -5.11
N GLN A 146 -22.99 9.58 -5.65
CA GLN A 146 -22.16 9.19 -6.79
C GLN A 146 -21.23 8.04 -6.45
N LEU A 147 -20.75 7.97 -5.20
CA LEU A 147 -19.99 6.83 -4.75
C LEU A 147 -20.82 5.54 -4.74
N ALA A 148 -22.07 5.60 -4.30
CA ALA A 148 -22.95 4.44 -4.29
C ALA A 148 -23.21 3.92 -5.71
N GLN A 149 -23.40 4.85 -6.67
CA GLN A 149 -23.52 4.52 -8.08
C GLN A 149 -22.23 3.90 -8.64
N LEU A 150 -21.07 4.52 -8.41
CA LEU A 150 -19.78 4.04 -8.89
C LEU A 150 -19.48 2.63 -8.37
N LEU A 151 -19.68 2.39 -7.07
CA LEU A 151 -19.32 1.12 -6.44
C LEU A 151 -20.34 0.00 -6.66
N GLY A 152 -21.61 0.30 -6.88
CA GLY A 152 -22.67 -0.70 -7.04
C GLY A 152 -22.60 -1.83 -5.98
N PRO A 153 -22.29 -3.09 -6.36
CA PRO A 153 -22.21 -4.23 -5.43
C PRO A 153 -21.06 -4.13 -4.40
N PHE A 154 -20.15 -3.16 -4.54
CA PHE A 154 -18.96 -3.01 -3.71
C PHE A 154 -19.09 -1.97 -2.58
N HIS A 155 -20.28 -1.49 -2.27
CA HIS A 155 -20.55 -0.41 -1.30
C HIS A 155 -19.95 -0.58 0.13
N GLY A 156 -19.50 -1.78 0.52
CA GLY A 156 -18.84 -2.03 1.81
C GLY A 156 -17.30 -2.08 1.76
N PHE A 157 -16.69 -1.80 0.62
CA PHE A 157 -15.24 -1.92 0.45
C PHE A 157 -14.54 -0.57 0.69
N PRO A 158 -13.35 -0.56 1.33
CA PRO A 158 -12.58 0.67 1.48
C PRO A 158 -12.06 1.15 0.12
N LEU A 159 -12.16 2.46 -0.14
CA LEU A 159 -11.72 3.08 -1.40
C LEU A 159 -10.20 3.13 -1.52
N LEU A 160 -9.53 3.38 -0.40
CA LEU A 160 -8.08 3.52 -0.34
C LEU A 160 -7.45 2.35 0.46
N PRO A 161 -6.25 1.90 0.08
CA PRO A 161 -5.49 0.94 0.88
C PRO A 161 -4.97 1.56 2.17
N HIS A 162 -4.47 0.71 3.07
CA HIS A 162 -3.73 1.17 4.24
C HIS A 162 -2.27 1.48 3.84
N ARG A 163 -1.62 2.36 4.62
CA ARG A 163 -0.19 2.70 4.44
C ARG A 163 0.77 1.54 4.74
N SER A 164 0.33 0.56 5.52
CA SER A 164 1.11 -0.62 5.92
C SER A 164 1.04 -1.76 4.90
N CYS A 165 2.03 -2.65 4.93
CA CYS A 165 2.07 -3.89 4.14
C CYS A 165 1.10 -4.98 4.66
N SER A 166 -0.19 -4.65 4.78
CA SER A 166 -1.19 -5.55 5.35
C SER A 166 -1.45 -6.78 4.48
N LEU A 167 -1.77 -7.91 5.11
CA LEU A 167 -1.91 -9.20 4.42
C LEU A 167 -2.94 -9.15 3.28
N GLY A 168 -2.49 -9.48 2.07
CA GLY A 168 -3.32 -9.55 0.88
C GLY A 168 -4.01 -8.24 0.48
N GLN A 169 -3.68 -7.12 1.12
CA GLN A 169 -4.24 -5.79 0.81
C GLN A 169 -3.36 -5.08 -0.20
N LEU A 170 -3.98 -4.27 -1.06
CA LEU A 170 -3.26 -3.40 -1.98
C LEU A 170 -2.38 -2.43 -1.19
N THR A 171 -1.26 -2.02 -1.79
CA THR A 171 -0.33 -1.03 -1.22
C THR A 171 -0.45 0.30 -1.99
N HIS A 172 0.16 1.37 -1.46
CA HIS A 172 0.23 2.65 -2.18
C HIS A 172 1.11 2.54 -3.43
N VAL A 173 2.13 1.67 -3.40
CA VAL A 173 2.90 1.29 -4.60
C VAL A 173 1.98 0.68 -5.65
N GLY A 174 1.12 -0.25 -5.24
CA GLY A 174 0.14 -0.89 -6.12
C GLY A 174 -0.82 0.10 -6.77
N VAL A 175 -1.39 1.01 -5.99
CA VAL A 175 -2.21 2.11 -6.53
C VAL A 175 -1.42 2.96 -7.51
N SER A 176 -0.18 3.31 -7.18
CA SER A 176 0.70 4.11 -8.05
C SER A 176 1.00 3.43 -9.39
N GLN A 177 1.15 2.10 -9.40
CA GLN A 177 1.28 1.34 -10.65
C GLN A 177 0.04 1.47 -11.52
N LEU A 178 -1.15 1.35 -10.94
CA LEU A 178 -2.40 1.41 -11.70
C LEU A 178 -2.72 2.83 -12.19
N LEU A 179 -2.38 3.86 -11.41
CA LEU A 179 -2.44 5.25 -11.86
C LEU A 179 -1.53 5.47 -13.08
N ALA A 180 -0.28 4.98 -13.00
CA ALA A 180 0.67 5.09 -14.11
C ALA A 180 0.19 4.34 -15.37
N ILE A 181 -0.36 3.13 -15.21
CA ILE A 181 -0.95 2.37 -16.32
C ILE A 181 -2.14 3.12 -16.92
N GLY A 182 -3.05 3.63 -16.09
CA GLY A 182 -4.21 4.39 -16.55
C GLY A 182 -3.79 5.62 -17.36
N GLN A 183 -2.86 6.41 -16.83
CA GLN A 183 -2.34 7.59 -17.52
C GLN A 183 -1.63 7.23 -18.84
N ALA A 184 -0.81 6.17 -18.83
CA ALA A 184 -0.12 5.69 -20.02
C ALA A 184 -1.10 5.27 -21.12
N LEU A 185 -2.14 4.51 -20.78
CA LEU A 185 -3.14 4.06 -21.77
C LEU A 185 -4.04 5.20 -22.23
N ARG A 186 -4.38 6.15 -21.36
CA ARG A 186 -5.13 7.35 -21.74
C ARG A 186 -4.38 8.15 -22.82
N ALA A 187 -3.08 8.35 -22.64
CA ALA A 187 -2.24 9.07 -23.60
C ALA A 187 -2.20 8.40 -25.00
N VAL A 188 -2.47 7.09 -25.07
CA VAL A 188 -2.50 6.35 -26.34
C VAL A 188 -3.89 6.33 -26.97
N TYR A 189 -4.91 6.12 -26.14
CA TYR A 189 -6.24 5.72 -26.62
C TYR A 189 -7.31 6.80 -26.50
N ALA A 190 -7.13 7.84 -25.67
CA ALA A 190 -8.19 8.82 -25.44
C ALA A 190 -8.66 9.51 -26.73
N ASP A 191 -7.71 9.93 -27.57
CA ASP A 191 -8.03 10.58 -28.84
C ASP A 191 -8.58 9.58 -29.87
N ARG A 192 -8.06 8.35 -29.88
CA ARG A 192 -8.46 7.29 -30.82
C ARG A 192 -9.86 6.74 -30.53
N LEU A 193 -10.25 6.73 -29.27
CA LEU A 193 -11.57 6.29 -28.80
C LEU A 193 -12.53 7.48 -28.61
N LEU A 194 -12.10 8.69 -29.00
CA LEU A 194 -12.91 9.90 -28.95
C LEU A 194 -13.54 10.17 -27.57
N PHE A 195 -12.75 10.10 -26.49
CA PHE A 195 -13.24 10.25 -25.11
C PHE A 195 -14.05 11.54 -24.88
N ASN A 196 -13.80 12.60 -25.67
CA ASN A 196 -14.55 13.86 -25.59
C ASN A 196 -16.01 13.74 -26.05
N THR A 197 -16.32 12.75 -26.89
CA THR A 197 -17.68 12.47 -27.39
C THR A 197 -18.24 11.16 -26.86
N SER A 198 -17.43 10.34 -26.18
CA SER A 198 -17.89 9.10 -25.56
C SER A 198 -18.91 9.38 -24.45
N THR A 199 -19.83 8.44 -24.30
CA THR A 199 -20.81 8.41 -23.22
C THR A 199 -20.40 7.37 -22.17
N PRO A 200 -20.94 7.45 -20.95
CA PRO A 200 -20.65 6.47 -19.91
C PRO A 200 -21.05 5.03 -20.28
N GLU A 201 -22.01 4.87 -21.18
CA GLU A 201 -22.51 3.58 -21.67
C GLU A 201 -21.47 2.84 -22.53
N ASP A 202 -20.51 3.58 -23.10
CA ASP A 202 -19.40 3.02 -23.89
C ASP A 202 -18.36 2.30 -23.00
N PHE A 203 -18.46 2.45 -21.68
CA PHE A 203 -17.52 1.87 -20.72
C PHE A 203 -18.20 0.80 -19.86
N VAL A 204 -17.74 -0.44 -20.02
CA VAL A 204 -18.18 -1.55 -19.16
C VAL A 204 -17.02 -2.02 -18.29
N VAL A 205 -17.18 -1.88 -16.97
CA VAL A 205 -16.14 -2.23 -16.00
C VAL A 205 -16.59 -3.37 -15.09
N TYR A 206 -15.78 -4.41 -15.02
CA TYR A 206 -15.95 -5.52 -14.10
C TYR A 206 -14.77 -5.63 -13.13
N SER A 207 -15.07 -6.01 -11.89
CA SER A 207 -14.06 -6.39 -10.90
C SER A 207 -14.49 -7.66 -10.16
N THR A 208 -13.52 -8.46 -9.75
CA THR A 208 -13.76 -9.53 -8.77
C THR A 208 -14.00 -8.94 -7.38
N LYS A 209 -14.67 -9.71 -6.51
CA LYS A 209 -15.03 -9.33 -5.13
C LYS A 209 -13.87 -9.38 -4.13
N TYR A 210 -12.75 -8.75 -4.48
CA TYR A 210 -11.63 -8.53 -3.57
C TYR A 210 -11.34 -7.03 -3.41
N ARG A 211 -11.02 -6.58 -2.19
CA ARG A 211 -10.70 -5.17 -1.92
C ARG A 211 -9.58 -4.67 -2.82
N ARG A 212 -8.50 -5.45 -2.95
CA ARG A 212 -7.34 -5.11 -3.78
C ARG A 212 -7.64 -4.95 -5.26
N THR A 213 -8.59 -5.70 -5.82
CA THR A 213 -8.94 -5.64 -7.24
C THR A 213 -9.84 -4.43 -7.51
N LEU A 214 -10.81 -4.19 -6.63
CA LEU A 214 -11.63 -2.98 -6.69
C LEU A 214 -10.78 -1.70 -6.60
N GLN A 215 -9.91 -1.62 -5.59
CA GLN A 215 -9.02 -0.46 -5.39
C GLN A 215 -8.08 -0.25 -6.58
N SER A 216 -7.58 -1.34 -7.17
CA SER A 216 -6.77 -1.28 -8.40
C SER A 216 -7.58 -0.74 -9.58
N ALA A 217 -8.83 -1.21 -9.74
CA ALA A 217 -9.72 -0.73 -10.79
C ALA A 217 -10.04 0.76 -10.62
N LEU A 218 -10.35 1.22 -9.39
CA LEU A 218 -10.60 2.64 -9.10
C LEU A 218 -9.38 3.51 -9.43
N ALA A 219 -8.17 3.08 -9.05
CA ALA A 219 -6.93 3.78 -9.36
C ALA A 219 -6.68 3.84 -10.88
N PHE A 220 -6.87 2.71 -11.58
CA PHE A 220 -6.74 2.65 -13.03
C PHE A 220 -7.73 3.59 -13.73
N LEU A 221 -9.01 3.51 -13.39
CA LEU A 221 -10.07 4.31 -14.01
C LEU A 221 -9.84 5.81 -13.79
N TYR A 222 -9.35 6.21 -12.61
CA TYR A 222 -8.98 7.60 -12.35
C TYR A 222 -7.86 8.10 -13.28
N GLY A 223 -6.84 7.28 -13.52
CA GLY A 223 -5.77 7.63 -14.47
C GLY A 223 -6.22 7.56 -15.94
N PHE A 224 -7.13 6.64 -16.25
CA PHE A 224 -7.53 6.31 -17.61
C PHE A 224 -8.63 7.24 -18.16
N LEU A 225 -9.67 7.51 -17.37
CA LEU A 225 -10.85 8.28 -17.81
C LEU A 225 -10.72 9.77 -17.47
N THR A 226 -11.51 10.60 -18.14
CA THR A 226 -11.73 11.98 -17.69
C THR A 226 -12.61 11.98 -16.43
N PRO A 227 -12.56 13.03 -15.59
CA PRO A 227 -13.45 13.15 -14.44
C PRO A 227 -14.94 13.02 -14.79
N GLU A 228 -15.35 13.59 -15.93
CA GLU A 228 -16.73 13.58 -16.41
C GLU A 228 -17.21 12.17 -16.78
N LEU A 229 -16.34 11.39 -17.43
CA LEU A 229 -16.63 9.99 -17.75
C LEU A 229 -16.65 9.12 -16.50
N LEU A 230 -15.66 9.27 -15.62
CA LEU A 230 -15.55 8.50 -14.39
C LEU A 230 -16.78 8.68 -13.48
N HIS A 231 -17.37 9.87 -13.45
CA HIS A 231 -18.54 10.18 -12.63
C HIS A 231 -19.75 9.27 -12.88
N ASN A 232 -19.86 8.73 -14.09
CA ASN A 232 -21.03 8.01 -14.55
C ASN A 232 -20.78 6.52 -14.78
N VAL A 233 -19.53 6.06 -14.62
CA VAL A 233 -19.18 4.64 -14.71
C VAL A 233 -19.72 3.89 -13.48
N VAL A 234 -20.20 2.67 -13.70
CA VAL A 234 -20.65 1.76 -12.65
C VAL A 234 -19.80 0.50 -12.67
N LEU A 235 -19.13 0.19 -11.56
CA LEU A 235 -18.40 -1.06 -11.39
C LEU A 235 -19.37 -2.23 -11.18
N ARG A 236 -19.19 -3.29 -11.95
CA ARG A 236 -19.97 -4.52 -11.86
C ARG A 236 -19.14 -5.65 -11.26
N GLU A 237 -19.80 -6.56 -10.56
CA GLU A 237 -19.16 -7.78 -10.08
C GLU A 237 -18.99 -8.77 -11.24
N SER A 238 -17.77 -9.27 -11.44
CA SER A 238 -17.53 -10.38 -12.36
C SER A 238 -17.94 -11.70 -11.68
N PRO A 239 -18.70 -12.58 -12.35
CA PRO A 239 -18.92 -13.93 -11.83
C PRO A 239 -17.57 -14.65 -11.75
N SER A 240 -17.24 -15.10 -10.54
CA SER A 240 -16.02 -15.86 -10.23
C SER A 240 -16.21 -17.34 -10.46
#